data_AF-A0A2M7R7W3-F1
#
_entry.id   AF-A0A2M7R7W3-F1
#
_cell.length_a   1.000
_cell.length_b   1.000
_cell.length_c   1.000
_cell.angle_alpha   90.00
_cell.angle_beta   90.00
_cell.angle_gamma   90.00
#
_symmetry.space_group_name_H-M   'P 1'
#
loop_
_entity.id
_entity.type
_entity.pdbx_description
1 polymer ?
#
loop_
_entity_poly.entity_id
_entity_poly.type
_entity_poly.pdbx_seq_one_letter_code
_entity_poly.pdbx_strand_id
1 'polypeptide(L)'
;MERFSQKNGIRKPWKAKVLEGIDNGKDIIQIMDELEITPYGFGLLNILAELKADSASRELLERLIEEARLEIGDKCAELFKKE
;
A
#
# COMPACT_ATOMS: atom_id res chain seq x y z
N MET A 1 4.87 -28.36 4.51
CA MET A 1 4.36 -27.39 3.51
C MET A 1 2.87 -27.24 3.75
N GLU A 2 2.49 -26.28 4.58
CA GLU A 2 1.08 -25.95 4.73
C GLU A 2 0.62 -25.16 3.51
N ARG A 3 -0.44 -25.66 2.87
CA ARG A 3 -1.12 -25.04 1.74
C ARG A 3 -1.73 -23.74 2.25
N PHE A 4 -1.24 -22.60 1.76
CA PHE A 4 -1.93 -21.33 1.96
C PHE A 4 -3.31 -21.42 1.30
N SER A 5 -4.31 -21.58 2.16
CA SER A 5 -5.72 -21.60 1.82
C SER A 5 -6.07 -20.29 1.13
N GLN A 6 -6.47 -20.36 -0.13
CA GLN A 6 -7.32 -19.35 -0.76
C GLN A 6 -8.53 -19.12 0.16
N LYS A 7 -8.51 -18.06 0.96
CA LYS A 7 -9.72 -17.47 1.53
C LYS A 7 -9.98 -16.15 0.80
N ASN A 8 -11.08 -16.18 0.06
CA ASN A 8 -11.80 -15.11 -0.60
C ASN A 8 -11.61 -13.69 -0.02
N GLY A 9 -11.44 -12.72 -0.93
CA GLY A 9 -12.18 -11.45 -0.89
C GLY A 9 -11.71 -10.33 0.05
N ILE A 10 -10.74 -10.55 0.92
CA ILE A 10 -10.19 -9.47 1.74
C ILE A 10 -9.15 -8.71 0.91
N ARG A 11 -9.48 -7.48 0.50
CA ARG A 11 -8.49 -6.52 -0.05
C ARG A 11 -7.38 -6.38 1.00
N LYS A 12 -6.25 -7.05 0.77
CA LYS A 12 -5.09 -6.98 1.65
C LYS A 12 -4.56 -5.53 1.68
N PRO A 13 -4.20 -4.99 2.84
CA PRO A 13 -3.46 -3.73 2.97
C PRO A 13 -2.30 -3.63 1.98
N TRP A 14 -1.92 -2.43 1.53
CA TRP A 14 -0.76 -2.27 0.66
C TRP A 14 0.52 -2.85 1.30
N LYS A 15 0.69 -2.70 2.63
CA LYS A 15 1.79 -3.32 3.40
C LYS A 15 1.79 -4.84 3.27
N ALA A 16 0.63 -5.49 3.25
CA ALA A 16 0.55 -6.93 3.12
C ALA A 16 0.94 -7.43 1.72
N LYS A 17 0.78 -6.60 0.67
CA LYS A 17 1.31 -6.89 -0.67
C LYS A 17 2.83 -6.81 -0.73
N VAL A 18 3.41 -5.84 -0.03
CA VAL A 18 4.88 -5.75 0.12
C VAL A 18 5.42 -6.99 0.83
N LEU A 19 4.82 -7.38 1.96
CA LEU A 19 5.24 -8.57 2.71
C LEU A 19 5.10 -9.87 1.89
N GLU A 20 4.00 -10.01 1.13
CA GLU A 20 3.80 -11.13 0.21
C GLU A 20 4.88 -11.17 -0.89
N GLY A 21 5.31 -10.02 -1.42
CA GLY A 21 6.41 -9.95 -2.37
C GLY A 21 7.74 -10.45 -1.81
N ILE A 22 8.06 -10.02 -0.57
CA ILE A 22 9.29 -10.43 0.14
C ILE A 22 9.27 -11.93 0.42
N ASP A 23 8.15 -12.47 0.89
CA ASP A 23 7.98 -13.91 1.17
C ASP A 23 8.13 -14.77 -0.10
N ASN A 24 7.73 -14.22 -1.25
CA ASN A 24 7.93 -14.84 -2.57
C ASN A 24 9.34 -14.63 -3.16
N GLY A 25 10.27 -14.03 -2.40
CA GLY A 25 11.66 -13.83 -2.81
C GLY A 25 11.88 -12.70 -3.82
N LYS A 26 10.91 -11.78 -3.98
CA LYS A 26 11.09 -10.59 -4.83
C LYS A 26 11.96 -9.56 -4.13
N ASP A 27 12.78 -8.85 -4.90
CA ASP A 27 13.46 -7.67 -4.38
C ASP A 27 12.50 -6.47 -4.28
N ILE A 28 12.93 -5.44 -3.54
CA ILE A 28 12.07 -4.28 -3.27
C ILE A 28 11.71 -3.51 -4.55
N ILE A 29 12.58 -3.48 -5.57
CA ILE A 29 12.31 -2.76 -6.83
C ILE A 29 11.20 -3.48 -7.59
N GLN A 30 11.26 -4.80 -7.69
CA GLN A 30 10.22 -5.61 -8.33
C GLN A 30 8.85 -5.42 -7.68
N ILE A 31 8.81 -5.35 -6.34
CA ILE A 31 7.58 -5.13 -5.59
C ILE A 31 6.99 -3.75 -5.90
N MET A 32 7.86 -2.72 -5.95
CA MET A 32 7.45 -1.35 -6.22
C MET A 32 6.93 -1.18 -7.64
N ASP A 33 7.58 -1.78 -8.64
CA ASP A 33 7.13 -1.79 -10.03
C ASP A 33 5.74 -2.45 -10.17
N GLU A 34 5.49 -3.59 -9.53
CA GLU A 34 4.19 -4.27 -9.57
C GLU A 34 3.05 -3.47 -8.93
N LEU A 35 3.38 -2.73 -7.88
CA LEU A 35 2.45 -1.84 -7.18
C LEU A 35 2.33 -0.47 -7.84
N GLU A 36 3.12 -0.20 -8.88
CA GLU A 36 3.20 1.09 -9.57
C GLU A 36 3.53 2.24 -8.60
N ILE A 37 4.39 1.96 -7.62
CA ILE A 37 4.85 2.94 -6.63
C ILE A 37 6.26 3.41 -7.01
N THR A 38 6.48 4.72 -7.06
CA THR A 38 7.83 5.27 -7.18
C THR A 38 8.61 5.10 -5.87
N PRO A 39 9.96 5.14 -5.90
CA PRO A 39 10.79 5.17 -4.69
C PRO A 39 10.34 6.22 -3.66
N TYR A 40 9.91 7.39 -4.15
CA TYR A 40 9.39 8.47 -3.33
C TYR A 40 7.98 8.16 -2.77
N GLY A 41 7.12 7.55 -3.58
CA GLY A 41 5.78 7.12 -3.18
C GLY A 41 5.77 6.13 -2.01
N PHE A 42 6.77 5.26 -1.89
CA PHE A 42 6.87 4.38 -0.72
C PHE A 42 7.06 5.15 0.59
N GLY A 43 7.83 6.23 0.56
CA GLY A 43 7.96 7.14 1.71
C GLY A 43 6.63 7.81 2.06
N LEU A 44 5.91 8.29 1.05
CA LEU A 44 4.59 8.91 1.23
C LEU A 44 3.56 7.94 1.82
N LEU A 45 3.55 6.67 1.38
CA LEU A 45 2.68 5.64 1.94
C LEU A 45 2.92 5.38 3.43
N ASN A 46 4.17 5.46 3.88
CA ASN A 46 4.48 5.36 5.31
C ASN A 46 3.97 6.57 6.09
N ILE A 47 4.16 7.79 5.58
CA ILE A 47 3.65 9.02 6.22
C ILE A 47 2.12 8.96 6.34
N LEU A 48 1.42 8.57 5.26
CA LEU A 48 -0.03 8.41 5.26
C LEU A 48 -0.48 7.38 6.31
N ALA A 49 0.25 6.27 6.45
CA ALA A 49 -0.05 5.22 7.43
C ALA A 49 0.11 5.73 8.88
N GLU A 50 1.16 6.48 9.17
CA GLU A 50 1.36 7.10 10.49
C GLU A 50 0.27 8.12 10.81
N LEU A 51 -0.07 9.01 9.86
CA LEU A 51 -1.16 9.98 10.04
C LEU A 51 -2.49 9.29 10.34
N LYS A 52 -2.77 8.18 9.66
CA LYS A 52 -3.98 7.39 9.92
C LYS A 52 -3.96 6.73 11.30
N ALA A 53 -2.81 6.22 11.75
CA ALA A 53 -2.66 5.68 13.09
C ALA A 53 -2.85 6.76 14.18
N ASP A 54 -2.41 7.99 13.90
CA ASP A 54 -2.62 9.19 14.73
C ASP A 54 -4.03 9.79 14.62
N SER A 55 -4.98 9.06 14.03
CA SER A 55 -6.38 9.46 13.91
C SER A 55 -6.60 10.78 13.14
N ALA A 56 -5.74 11.06 12.14
CA ALA A 56 -5.96 12.14 11.19
C ALA A 56 -7.36 12.04 10.57
N SER A 57 -7.98 13.19 10.28
CA SER A 57 -9.31 13.19 9.70
C SER A 57 -9.33 12.50 8.34
N ARG A 58 -10.44 11.83 8.03
CA ARG A 58 -10.64 11.16 6.76
C ARG A 58 -10.48 12.11 5.58
N GLU A 59 -11.01 13.33 5.68
CA GLU A 59 -10.88 14.36 4.64
C GLU A 59 -9.41 14.76 4.41
N LEU A 60 -8.61 14.88 5.49
CA LEU A 60 -7.19 15.17 5.37
C LEU A 60 -6.47 14.02 4.66
N LEU A 61 -6.73 12.78 5.07
CA LEU A 61 -6.12 11.59 4.47
C LEU A 61 -6.50 11.46 2.98
N GLU A 62 -7.77 11.63 2.63
CA GLU A 62 -8.23 11.55 1.23
C GLU A 62 -7.58 12.63 0.36
N ARG A 63 -7.43 13.86 0.86
CA ARG A 63 -6.72 14.92 0.15
C ARG A 63 -5.26 14.59 -0.07
N LEU A 64 -4.55 14.15 0.97
CA LEU A 64 -3.13 13.81 0.89
C LEU A 64 -2.88 12.59 -0.02
N ILE A 65 -3.80 11.62 -0.04
CA ILE A 65 -3.74 10.48 -0.96
C ILE A 65 -3.84 10.95 -2.41
N GLU A 66 -4.75 11.89 -2.72
CA GLU A 66 -4.85 12.45 -4.07
C GLU A 66 -3.62 13.27 -4.46
N GLU A 67 -3.06 14.07 -3.53
CA GLU A 67 -1.81 14.81 -3.75
C GLU A 67 -0.62 13.87 -4.03
N ALA A 68 -0.57 12.71 -3.35
CA ALA A 68 0.49 11.72 -3.49
C ALA A 68 0.26 10.73 -4.65
N ARG A 69 -0.89 10.79 -5.33
CA ARG A 69 -1.41 9.73 -6.22
C ARG A 69 -0.47 9.34 -7.36
N LEU A 70 0.21 10.32 -7.97
CA LEU A 70 1.17 10.09 -9.04
C LEU A 70 2.39 9.28 -8.58
N GLU A 71 2.73 9.38 -7.30
CA GLU A 71 3.91 8.76 -6.71
C GLU A 71 3.58 7.41 -6.09
N ILE A 72 2.42 7.29 -5.43
CA ILE A 72 2.01 6.04 -4.77
C ILE A 72 1.28 5.08 -5.72
N GLY A 73 0.90 5.52 -6.91
CA GLY A 73 0.17 4.72 -7.89
C GLY A 73 -1.31 4.58 -7.58
N ASP A 74 -2.12 4.45 -8.64
CA ASP A 74 -3.58 4.33 -8.55
C ASP A 74 -4.02 3.13 -7.70
N LYS A 75 -3.33 1.99 -7.86
CA LYS A 75 -3.63 0.77 -7.10
C LYS A 75 -3.48 0.97 -5.60
N CYS A 76 -2.40 1.63 -5.15
CA CYS A 76 -2.18 1.83 -3.72
C CYS A 76 -3.06 2.94 -3.16
N ALA A 77 -3.31 4.02 -3.91
CA ALA A 77 -4.27 5.05 -3.52
C ALA A 77 -5.67 4.43 -3.26
N GLU A 78 -6.12 3.54 -4.14
CA GLU A 78 -7.40 2.84 -4.01
C GLU A 78 -7.44 1.81 -2.87
N LEU A 79 -6.29 1.21 -2.53
CA LEU A 79 -6.19 0.31 -1.37
C LEU A 79 -6.27 1.13 -0.08
N PHE A 80 -5.54 2.23 0.00
CA PHE A 80 -5.41 3.05 1.21
C PHE A 80 -6.74 3.69 1.63
N LYS A 81 -7.55 4.16 0.67
CA LYS A 81 -8.88 4.75 0.94
C LYS A 81 -9.91 3.76 1.50
N LYS A 82 -9.72 2.45 1.29
CA LYS A 82 -10.66 1.41 1.70
C LYS A 82 -10.25 0.69 2.97
N GLU A 83 -8.99 0.85 3.39
CA GLU A 83 -8.54 0.50 4.74
C GLU A 83 -9.13 1.48 5.75
#